data_AF-A0A263CX89-F1
#
_entry.id   AF-A0A263CX89-F1
#
_cell.length_a   1.000
_cell.length_b   1.000
_cell.length_c   1.000
_cell.angle_alpha   90.00
_cell.angle_beta   90.00
_cell.angle_gamma   90.00
#
_symmetry.space_group_name_H-M   'P 1'
#
loop_
_entity.id
_entity.type
_entity.pdbx_description
1 polymer ?
#
loop_
_entity_poly.entity_id
_entity_poly.type
_entity_poly.pdbx_seq_one_letter_code
_entity_poly.pdbx_strand_id
1 'polypeptide(L)'
;MTQPVRIPSDVDREDRVLANLTARQLAILTVTGIVLYGAWTLARNVVPLPVFLIVAVPIGVTAAVLALGQRDGMSLDRLLLAALRQRLQPRRRVAAPEGVQPAPEWLTSSITATDATGAASASEVSPAALRLPAEGVTEAGVVDLGPDGVAMVAVASTVNFALRTPGEQEALVASFGRYLHSISAPVQVLIRAERLDLSRQISDLREAAPGLPHPMLEAAAREHATYLDQLRRSTDLLRRQVLLVLREPIRATGPTDGLGGASPLAALRARRARSRDGEVTETARRSAETRLVRRLGEATELLSPAGITITPLDAGQATAVLATACNPDSLIPPSAGLAGADEVITTAAADLDNEPPVHHRNTASRDWRGQNASPESTALDEWEGGDL
;
A
#
# COMPACT_ATOMS: atom_id res chain seq x y z
N MET A 1 -21.81 28.19 -16.42
CA MET A 1 -22.16 28.25 -14.97
C MET A 1 -22.31 26.82 -14.49
N THR A 2 -21.25 26.22 -13.95
CA THR A 2 -21.28 24.87 -13.39
C THR A 2 -21.97 24.94 -12.04
N GLN A 3 -23.22 24.46 -11.94
CA GLN A 3 -23.84 24.23 -10.65
C GLN A 3 -23.01 23.15 -9.93
N PRO A 4 -22.39 23.43 -8.78
CA PRO A 4 -21.68 22.42 -8.02
C PRO A 4 -22.70 21.37 -7.57
N VAL A 5 -22.66 20.19 -8.20
CA VAL A 5 -23.41 19.03 -7.75
C VAL A 5 -22.84 18.64 -6.40
N ARG A 6 -23.61 18.85 -5.32
CA ARG A 6 -23.24 18.38 -3.98
C ARG A 6 -23.33 16.86 -3.98
N ILE A 7 -22.21 16.21 -4.26
CA ILE A 7 -22.05 14.77 -4.02
C ILE A 7 -22.12 14.59 -2.49
N PRO A 8 -23.07 13.79 -1.97
CA PRO A 8 -23.12 13.48 -0.55
C PRO A 8 -21.78 12.86 -0.14
N SER A 9 -21.15 13.42 0.88
CA SER A 9 -19.83 13.00 1.37
C SER A 9 -19.81 11.61 2.04
N ASP A 10 -20.95 10.94 2.12
CA ASP A 10 -21.14 9.69 2.85
C ASP A 10 -21.85 8.68 1.93
N VAL A 11 -21.08 8.16 0.97
CA VAL A 11 -21.54 7.18 -0.03
C VAL A 11 -21.76 5.79 0.60
N ASP A 12 -21.17 5.55 1.77
CA ASP A 12 -21.24 4.28 2.51
C ASP A 12 -22.32 4.25 3.61
N ARG A 13 -23.38 5.05 3.47
CA ARG A 13 -24.45 5.09 4.46
C ARG A 13 -25.23 3.78 4.45
N GLU A 14 -25.18 3.04 5.56
CA GLU A 14 -25.92 1.79 5.71
C GLU A 14 -27.43 1.95 5.44
N ASP A 15 -27.98 0.99 4.69
CA ASP A 15 -29.40 0.95 4.37
C ASP A 15 -30.26 0.88 5.64
N ARG A 16 -31.26 1.77 5.68
CA ARG A 16 -32.26 1.82 6.75
C ARG A 16 -33.39 0.87 6.42
N VAL A 17 -33.63 -0.12 7.28
CA VAL A 17 -34.58 -1.19 7.01
C VAL A 17 -35.94 -0.90 7.62
N LEU A 18 -35.97 -0.43 8.87
CA LEU A 18 -37.22 -0.20 9.60
C LEU A 18 -37.08 0.99 10.54
N ALA A 19 -38.05 1.90 10.53
CA ALA A 19 -38.13 3.06 11.46
C ALA A 19 -36.84 3.90 11.52
N ASN A 20 -36.18 4.12 10.38
CA ASN A 20 -34.88 4.79 10.26
C ASN A 20 -33.68 4.11 10.95
N LEU A 21 -33.83 2.87 11.41
CA LEU A 21 -32.75 2.08 12.00
C LEU A 21 -32.06 1.20 10.94
N THR A 22 -30.75 1.04 11.07
CA THR A 22 -30.01 0.08 10.24
C THR A 22 -30.31 -1.35 10.68
N ALA A 23 -30.11 -2.32 9.77
CA ALA A 23 -30.26 -3.74 10.11
C ALA A 23 -29.44 -4.15 11.34
N ARG A 24 -28.22 -3.58 11.49
CA ARG A 24 -27.36 -3.77 12.66
C ARG A 24 -28.01 -3.24 13.94
N GLN A 25 -28.49 -1.99 13.93
CA GLN A 25 -29.13 -1.36 15.09
C GLN A 25 -30.33 -2.17 15.57
N LEU A 26 -31.17 -2.57 14.64
CA LEU A 26 -32.35 -3.39 14.93
C LEU A 26 -31.96 -4.76 15.49
N ALA A 27 -30.92 -5.40 14.96
CA ALA A 27 -30.42 -6.67 15.48
C ALA A 27 -29.92 -6.56 16.93
N ILE A 28 -29.10 -5.53 17.24
CA ILE A 28 -28.58 -5.33 18.61
C ILE A 28 -29.73 -5.10 19.60
N LEU A 29 -30.68 -4.23 19.26
CA LEU A 29 -31.82 -3.91 20.12
C LEU A 29 -32.75 -5.13 20.30
N THR A 30 -33.04 -5.84 19.22
CA THR A 30 -33.93 -7.02 19.25
C THR A 30 -33.32 -8.16 20.06
N VAL A 31 -32.04 -8.47 19.85
CA VAL A 31 -31.33 -9.52 20.62
C VAL A 31 -31.28 -9.14 22.10
N THR A 32 -30.97 -7.88 22.43
CA THR A 32 -30.96 -7.41 23.82
C THR A 32 -32.36 -7.54 24.45
N GLY A 33 -33.41 -7.15 23.73
CA GLY A 33 -34.79 -7.30 24.18
C GLY A 33 -35.19 -8.75 24.43
N ILE A 34 -34.83 -9.67 23.52
CA ILE A 34 -35.10 -11.12 23.69
C ILE A 34 -34.37 -11.67 24.92
N VAL A 35 -33.11 -11.30 25.12
CA VAL A 35 -32.31 -11.76 26.28
C VAL A 35 -32.90 -11.25 27.59
N LEU A 36 -33.24 -9.95 27.66
CA LEU A 36 -33.86 -9.38 28.86
C LEU A 36 -35.25 -10.00 29.13
N TYR A 37 -36.04 -10.24 28.09
CA TYR A 37 -37.33 -10.91 28.23
C TYR A 37 -37.17 -12.36 28.73
N GLY A 38 -36.24 -13.13 28.17
CA GLY A 38 -35.93 -14.48 28.62
C GLY A 38 -35.40 -14.54 30.05
N ALA A 39 -34.57 -13.57 30.45
CA ALA A 39 -34.11 -13.44 31.83
C ALA A 39 -35.28 -13.13 32.78
N TRP A 40 -36.22 -12.26 32.37
CA TRP A 40 -37.41 -11.96 33.15
C TRP A 40 -38.32 -13.18 33.30
N THR A 41 -38.58 -13.94 32.23
CA THR A 41 -39.48 -15.10 32.29
C THR A 41 -38.97 -16.19 33.23
N LEU A 42 -37.64 -16.34 33.34
CA LEU A 42 -37.00 -17.27 34.28
C LEU A 42 -36.98 -16.73 35.72
N ALA A 43 -36.73 -15.43 35.89
CA ALA A 43 -36.56 -14.82 37.21
C ALA A 43 -37.87 -14.37 37.89
N ARG A 44 -38.98 -14.19 37.16
CA ARG A 44 -40.24 -13.62 37.67
C ARG A 44 -40.84 -14.34 38.88
N ASN A 45 -40.53 -15.62 39.07
CA ASN A 45 -41.02 -16.42 40.19
C ASN A 45 -40.22 -16.21 41.48
N VAL A 46 -39.03 -15.58 41.40
CA VAL A 46 -38.07 -15.44 42.51
C VAL A 46 -37.74 -13.96 42.77
N VAL A 47 -37.74 -13.13 41.72
CA VAL A 47 -37.29 -11.74 41.79
C VAL A 47 -38.47 -10.79 41.55
N PRO A 48 -38.75 -9.85 42.46
CA PRO A 48 -39.75 -8.80 42.25
C PRO A 48 -39.39 -7.93 41.04
N LEU A 49 -40.41 -7.52 40.27
CA LEU A 49 -40.27 -6.64 39.10
C LEU A 49 -39.33 -5.43 39.32
N PRO A 50 -39.44 -4.64 40.41
CA PRO A 50 -38.58 -3.46 40.58
C PRO A 50 -37.09 -3.83 40.70
N VAL A 51 -36.76 -4.96 41.34
CA VAL A 51 -35.37 -5.42 41.49
C VAL A 51 -34.80 -5.83 40.12
N PHE A 52 -35.61 -6.52 39.31
CA PHE A 52 -35.20 -6.85 37.95
C PHE A 52 -34.98 -5.61 37.08
N LEU A 53 -35.87 -4.61 37.16
CA LEU A 53 -35.75 -3.37 36.39
C LEU A 53 -34.50 -2.56 36.75
N ILE A 54 -34.07 -2.56 38.02
CA ILE A 54 -32.82 -1.89 38.44
C ILE A 54 -31.60 -2.42 37.67
N VAL A 55 -31.59 -3.71 37.31
CA VAL A 55 -30.51 -4.32 36.52
C VAL A 55 -30.77 -4.22 35.02
N ALA A 56 -32.02 -4.43 34.59
CA ALA A 56 -32.38 -4.47 33.17
C ALA A 56 -32.29 -3.09 32.49
N VAL A 57 -32.66 -2.00 33.19
CA VAL A 57 -32.65 -0.64 32.63
C VAL A 57 -31.23 -0.20 32.24
N PRO A 58 -30.20 -0.29 33.11
CA PRO A 58 -28.82 0.02 32.71
C PRO A 58 -28.32 -0.78 31.51
N ILE A 59 -28.66 -2.07 31.44
CA ILE A 59 -28.28 -2.94 30.31
C ILE A 59 -28.94 -2.46 29.01
N GLY A 60 -30.25 -2.18 29.06
CA GLY A 60 -31.01 -1.66 27.92
C GLY A 60 -30.49 -0.30 27.44
N VAL A 61 -30.21 0.62 28.37
CA VAL A 61 -29.62 1.93 28.04
C VAL A 61 -28.25 1.78 27.41
N THR A 62 -27.39 0.91 27.96
CA THR A 62 -26.05 0.66 27.40
C THR A 62 -26.14 0.09 25.98
N ALA A 63 -27.04 -0.87 25.74
CA ALA A 63 -27.26 -1.43 24.41
C ALA A 63 -27.80 -0.39 23.41
N ALA A 64 -28.71 0.48 23.85
CA ALA A 64 -29.21 1.59 23.03
C ALA A 64 -28.10 2.60 22.69
N VAL A 65 -27.26 2.97 23.66
CA VAL A 65 -26.10 3.84 23.44
C VAL A 65 -25.11 3.18 22.47
N LEU A 66 -24.82 1.89 22.61
CA LEU A 66 -23.91 1.17 21.70
C LEU A 66 -24.46 1.07 20.27
N ALA A 67 -25.78 0.87 20.12
CA ALA A 67 -26.42 0.76 18.81
C ALA A 67 -26.59 2.11 18.10
N LEU A 68 -27.03 3.14 18.82
CA LEU A 68 -27.38 4.45 18.26
C LEU A 68 -26.22 5.44 18.30
N GLY A 69 -25.26 5.25 19.21
CA GLY A 69 -24.13 6.14 19.37
C GLY A 69 -23.14 6.02 18.21
N GLN A 70 -22.78 7.16 17.66
CA GLN A 70 -21.74 7.30 16.65
C GLN A 70 -20.71 8.31 17.13
N ARG A 71 -19.44 8.03 16.85
CA ARG A 71 -18.32 8.93 17.07
C ARG A 71 -17.43 8.87 15.84
N ASP A 72 -17.16 10.02 15.23
CA ASP A 72 -16.27 10.16 14.06
C ASP A 72 -16.65 9.21 12.90
N GLY A 73 -17.95 8.99 12.68
CA GLY A 73 -18.48 8.08 11.65
C GLY A 73 -18.47 6.59 12.02
N MET A 74 -17.86 6.19 13.14
CA MET A 74 -17.87 4.82 13.64
C MET A 74 -18.94 4.62 14.71
N SER A 75 -19.61 3.46 14.69
CA SER A 75 -20.55 3.08 15.74
C SER A 75 -19.82 2.67 17.04
N LEU A 76 -20.43 2.98 18.19
CA LEU A 76 -19.81 2.75 19.50
C LEU A 76 -19.54 1.27 19.81
N ASP A 77 -20.32 0.35 19.27
CA ASP A 77 -20.07 -1.08 19.34
C ASP A 77 -18.76 -1.50 18.64
N ARG A 78 -18.48 -0.96 17.44
CA ARG A 78 -17.24 -1.19 16.70
C ARG A 78 -16.06 -0.59 17.44
N LEU A 79 -16.22 0.60 18.01
CA LEU A 79 -15.19 1.25 18.84
C LEU A 79 -14.92 0.45 20.12
N LEU A 80 -15.95 -0.06 20.79
CA LEU A 80 -15.80 -0.91 21.98
C LEU A 80 -15.07 -2.21 21.65
N LEU A 81 -15.42 -2.86 20.53
CA LEU A 81 -14.71 -4.06 20.07
C LEU A 81 -13.27 -3.77 19.68
N ALA A 82 -13.00 -2.65 19.01
CA ALA A 82 -11.64 -2.22 18.69
C ALA A 82 -10.84 -1.95 19.98
N ALA A 83 -11.44 -1.27 20.96
CA ALA A 83 -10.83 -1.00 22.26
C ALA A 83 -10.57 -2.28 23.05
N LEU A 84 -11.51 -3.23 23.07
CA LEU A 84 -11.34 -4.52 23.72
C LEU A 84 -10.25 -5.35 23.04
N ARG A 85 -10.24 -5.40 21.70
CA ARG A 85 -9.16 -6.05 20.93
C ARG A 85 -7.82 -5.41 21.23
N GLN A 86 -7.74 -4.08 21.24
CA GLN A 86 -6.50 -3.36 21.56
C GLN A 86 -6.03 -3.64 22.99
N ARG A 87 -6.94 -3.72 23.95
CA ARG A 87 -6.64 -4.07 25.34
C ARG A 87 -6.14 -5.51 25.50
N LEU A 88 -6.68 -6.44 24.71
CA LEU A 88 -6.28 -7.84 24.70
C LEU A 88 -5.03 -8.10 23.84
N GLN A 89 -4.61 -7.15 23.01
CA GLN A 89 -3.43 -7.29 22.16
C GLN A 89 -2.13 -7.03 22.93
N PRO A 90 -1.03 -7.73 22.59
CA PRO A 90 0.27 -7.48 23.20
C PRO A 90 0.70 -6.03 22.96
N ARG A 91 1.12 -5.34 24.03
CA ARG A 91 1.52 -3.93 23.98
C ARG A 91 2.90 -3.70 23.36
N ARG A 92 3.75 -4.73 23.34
CA ARG A 92 5.12 -4.67 22.80
C ARG A 92 5.24 -5.65 21.65
N ARG A 93 5.54 -5.14 20.46
CA ARG A 93 5.81 -5.93 19.26
C ARG A 93 7.20 -5.61 18.74
N VAL A 94 7.94 -6.63 18.34
CA VAL A 94 9.31 -6.51 17.82
C VAL A 94 9.40 -7.16 16.45
N ALA A 95 10.12 -6.54 15.54
CA ALA A 95 10.47 -7.15 14.26
C ALA A 95 11.43 -8.33 14.54
N ALA A 96 10.91 -9.55 14.40
CA ALA A 96 11.63 -10.77 14.74
C ALA A 96 11.45 -11.80 13.61
N PRO A 97 12.17 -11.63 12.48
CA PRO A 97 12.07 -12.53 11.33
C PRO A 97 12.45 -13.98 11.70
N GLU A 98 13.41 -14.15 12.62
CA GLU A 98 13.86 -15.45 13.16
C GLU A 98 12.97 -15.99 14.31
N GLY A 99 11.85 -15.32 14.59
CA GLY A 99 10.97 -15.64 15.72
C GLY A 99 11.33 -14.91 17.02
N VAL A 100 10.37 -14.90 17.94
CA VAL A 100 10.49 -14.21 19.23
C VAL A 100 11.35 -15.05 20.16
N GLN A 101 12.50 -14.52 20.58
CA GLN A 101 13.27 -15.11 21.67
C GLN A 101 12.60 -14.79 23.01
N PRO A 102 12.42 -15.78 23.91
CA PRO A 102 11.85 -15.54 25.22
C PRO A 102 12.74 -14.58 26.02
N ALA A 103 12.12 -13.77 26.87
CA ALA A 103 12.87 -12.89 27.76
C ALA A 103 13.78 -13.72 28.71
N PRO A 104 15.00 -13.25 29.01
CA PRO A 104 15.90 -13.95 29.93
C PRO A 104 15.26 -14.22 31.30
N GLU A 105 15.53 -15.39 31.89
CA GLU A 105 14.89 -15.85 33.14
C GLU A 105 15.13 -14.93 34.34
N TRP A 106 16.28 -14.25 34.41
CA TRP A 106 16.59 -13.30 35.49
C TRP A 106 15.71 -12.04 35.45
N LEU A 107 15.19 -11.67 34.27
CA LEU A 107 14.29 -10.53 34.09
C LEU A 107 12.84 -10.90 34.45
N THR A 108 12.42 -12.13 34.14
CA THR A 108 11.07 -12.61 34.48
C THR A 108 10.94 -12.95 35.98
N SER A 109 12.02 -13.44 36.61
CA SER A 109 12.04 -13.74 38.06
C SER A 109 12.04 -12.49 38.95
N SER A 110 12.67 -11.40 38.51
CA SER A 110 12.71 -10.13 39.26
C SER A 110 11.37 -9.39 39.26
N ILE A 111 10.59 -9.52 38.20
CA ILE A 111 9.24 -8.93 38.09
C ILE A 111 8.24 -9.73 38.94
N THR A 112 8.28 -11.06 38.88
CA THR A 112 7.43 -11.92 39.73
C THR A 112 7.73 -11.77 41.22
N ALA A 113 8.97 -11.44 41.60
CA ALA A 113 9.34 -11.17 42.99
C ALA A 113 8.87 -9.78 43.49
N THR A 114 8.71 -8.80 42.60
CA THR A 114 8.35 -7.43 42.96
C THR A 114 6.83 -7.21 42.97
N ASP A 115 6.07 -8.01 42.23
CA ASP A 115 4.63 -7.83 42.04
C ASP A 115 3.81 -8.74 42.98
N ALA A 116 3.54 -8.26 44.19
CA ALA A 116 2.83 -9.01 45.24
C ALA A 116 1.35 -9.34 44.91
N THR A 117 0.77 -8.74 43.87
CA THR A 117 -0.60 -8.94 43.39
C THR A 117 -0.71 -10.00 42.29
N GLY A 118 0.41 -10.55 41.79
CA GLY A 118 0.43 -11.59 40.76
C GLY A 118 -0.18 -11.18 39.42
N ALA A 119 -0.33 -9.88 39.16
CA ALA A 119 -1.05 -9.34 38.01
C ALA A 119 -0.13 -9.08 36.80
N ALA A 120 1.15 -8.77 37.01
CA ALA A 120 2.16 -8.68 35.96
C ALA A 120 2.49 -10.07 35.40
N SER A 121 1.67 -10.53 34.47
CA SER A 121 1.90 -11.77 33.74
C SER A 121 3.17 -11.65 32.89
N ALA A 122 3.99 -12.72 32.81
CA ALA A 122 5.18 -12.79 31.94
C ALA A 122 4.93 -12.37 30.47
N SER A 123 3.65 -12.40 30.04
CA SER A 123 3.14 -11.88 28.77
C SER A 123 3.32 -10.36 28.57
N GLU A 124 3.43 -9.55 29.63
CA GLU A 124 3.69 -8.11 29.52
C GLU A 124 5.13 -7.79 29.12
N VAL A 125 6.04 -8.71 29.39
CA VAL A 125 7.49 -8.55 29.23
C VAL A 125 7.97 -9.24 27.95
N SER A 126 7.37 -10.37 27.59
CA SER A 126 7.70 -11.08 26.36
C SER A 126 7.19 -10.29 25.15
N PRO A 127 8.07 -9.79 24.26
CA PRO A 127 7.63 -9.11 23.06
C PRO A 127 6.85 -10.09 22.17
N ALA A 128 5.80 -9.64 21.49
CA ALA A 128 5.17 -10.42 20.44
C ALA A 128 5.85 -10.14 19.09
N ALA A 129 5.83 -11.09 18.16
CA ALA A 129 6.32 -10.82 16.80
C ALA A 129 5.44 -9.74 16.14
N LEU A 130 6.08 -8.71 15.59
CA LEU A 130 5.42 -7.77 14.72
C LEU A 130 5.10 -8.48 13.40
N ARG A 131 3.82 -8.72 13.14
CA ARG A 131 3.35 -9.19 11.84
C ARG A 131 2.96 -7.99 11.00
N LEU A 132 3.71 -7.74 9.93
CA LEU A 132 3.37 -6.73 8.95
C LEU A 132 2.23 -7.26 8.06
N PRO A 133 1.34 -6.38 7.56
CA PRO A 133 0.29 -6.79 6.62
C PRO A 133 0.83 -7.32 5.28
N ALA A 134 2.05 -6.93 4.92
CA ALA A 134 2.79 -7.49 3.79
C ALA A 134 3.76 -8.57 4.29
N GLU A 135 3.71 -9.75 3.67
CA GLU A 135 4.59 -10.88 3.98
C GLU A 135 5.89 -10.84 3.16
N GLY A 136 5.84 -10.27 1.95
CA GLY A 136 7.01 -10.11 1.09
C GLY A 136 6.70 -9.30 -0.17
N VAL A 137 7.75 -9.02 -0.95
CA VAL A 137 7.65 -8.38 -2.27
C VAL A 137 8.43 -9.24 -3.26
N THR A 138 7.79 -9.62 -4.35
CA THR A 138 8.41 -10.38 -5.45
C THR A 138 9.32 -9.47 -6.28
N GLU A 139 10.24 -10.05 -7.06
CA GLU A 139 11.11 -9.28 -7.98
C GLU A 139 10.33 -8.41 -8.97
N ALA A 140 9.13 -8.86 -9.38
CA ALA A 140 8.22 -8.11 -10.25
C ALA A 140 7.50 -6.94 -9.56
N GLY A 141 7.79 -6.66 -8.27
CA GLY A 141 7.16 -5.58 -7.51
C GLY A 141 5.77 -5.92 -6.95
N VAL A 142 5.36 -7.19 -7.02
CA VAL A 142 4.09 -7.64 -6.41
C VAL A 142 4.27 -7.85 -4.92
N VAL A 143 3.43 -7.21 -4.12
CA VAL A 143 3.36 -7.31 -2.66
C VAL A 143 2.44 -8.46 -2.26
N ASP A 144 2.96 -9.44 -1.52
CA ASP A 144 2.17 -10.52 -0.93
C ASP A 144 1.51 -10.05 0.37
N LEU A 145 0.18 -10.12 0.44
CA LEU A 145 -0.62 -9.79 1.63
C LEU A 145 -1.10 -11.06 2.36
N GLY A 146 -0.53 -12.23 2.02
CA GLY A 146 -0.85 -13.52 2.61
C GLY A 146 -2.32 -13.91 2.37
N PRO A 147 -3.13 -14.12 3.43
CA PRO A 147 -4.53 -14.53 3.27
C PRO A 147 -5.41 -13.45 2.61
N ASP A 148 -4.94 -12.21 2.57
CA ASP A 148 -5.67 -11.04 2.08
C ASP A 148 -5.47 -10.78 0.58
N GLY A 149 -4.57 -11.50 -0.09
CA GLY A 149 -4.36 -11.45 -1.53
C GLY A 149 -2.98 -10.94 -1.94
N VAL A 150 -2.91 -10.37 -3.14
CA VAL A 150 -1.70 -9.71 -3.69
C VAL A 150 -2.02 -8.28 -4.08
N ALA A 151 -1.00 -7.41 -4.05
CA ALA A 151 -1.13 -6.01 -4.46
C ALA A 151 0.06 -5.54 -5.29
N MET A 152 -0.18 -4.55 -6.14
CA MET A 152 0.86 -3.87 -6.92
C MET A 152 0.69 -2.39 -6.72
N VAL A 153 1.83 -1.71 -6.62
CA VAL A 153 1.89 -0.27 -6.46
C VAL A 153 2.54 0.31 -7.71
N ALA A 154 1.92 1.34 -8.26
CA ALA A 154 2.47 2.10 -9.38
C ALA A 154 2.46 3.58 -9.06
N VAL A 155 3.45 4.32 -9.54
CA VAL A 155 3.48 5.78 -9.49
C VAL A 155 2.70 6.33 -10.67
N ALA A 156 1.80 7.27 -10.40
CA ALA A 156 1.08 8.00 -11.43
C ALA A 156 1.67 9.41 -11.56
N SER A 157 1.90 9.85 -12.80
CA SER A 157 2.22 11.25 -13.07
C SER A 157 0.99 12.14 -12.84
N THR A 158 1.21 13.46 -12.84
CA THR A 158 0.14 14.44 -12.66
C THR A 158 0.08 15.38 -13.84
N VAL A 159 -1.14 15.80 -14.20
CA VAL A 159 -1.38 16.81 -15.23
C VAL A 159 -1.95 18.08 -14.62
N ASN A 160 -1.57 19.24 -15.14
CA ASN A 160 -2.11 20.52 -14.68
C ASN A 160 -3.47 20.80 -15.34
N PHE A 161 -4.54 20.30 -14.73
CA PHE A 161 -5.90 20.38 -15.24
C PHE A 161 -6.39 21.83 -15.44
N ALA A 162 -6.04 22.74 -14.53
CA ALA A 162 -6.53 24.12 -14.54
C ALA A 162 -5.95 24.97 -15.69
N LEU A 163 -4.79 24.60 -16.20
CA LEU A 163 -4.13 25.30 -17.33
C LEU A 163 -4.62 24.80 -18.70
N ARG A 164 -5.54 23.84 -18.74
CA ARG A 164 -6.10 23.28 -19.99
C ARG A 164 -7.30 24.08 -20.47
N THR A 165 -7.51 24.10 -21.77
CA THR A 165 -8.73 24.66 -22.38
C THR A 165 -9.97 23.87 -21.95
N PRO A 166 -11.19 24.44 -22.00
CA PRO A 166 -12.40 23.73 -21.59
C PRO A 166 -12.63 22.40 -22.35
N GLY A 167 -12.36 22.36 -23.65
CA GLY A 167 -12.47 21.13 -24.45
C GLY A 167 -11.45 20.06 -24.05
N GLU A 168 -10.20 20.46 -23.75
CA GLU A 168 -9.20 19.54 -23.20
C GLU A 168 -9.62 19.03 -21.81
N GLN A 169 -10.16 19.90 -20.94
CA GLN A 169 -10.66 19.51 -19.63
C GLN A 169 -11.78 18.47 -19.74
N GLU A 170 -12.75 18.67 -20.65
CA GLU A 170 -13.81 17.69 -20.93
C GLU A 170 -13.24 16.36 -21.43
N ALA A 171 -12.24 16.39 -22.32
CA ALA A 171 -11.57 15.19 -22.81
C ALA A 171 -10.81 14.43 -21.69
N LEU A 172 -10.14 15.15 -20.79
CA LEU A 172 -9.48 14.57 -19.61
C LEU A 172 -10.50 13.92 -18.67
N VAL A 173 -11.60 14.62 -18.37
CA VAL A 173 -12.69 14.09 -17.52
C VAL A 173 -13.32 12.85 -18.15
N ALA A 174 -13.59 12.87 -19.46
CA ALA A 174 -14.13 11.71 -20.16
C ALA A 174 -13.17 10.51 -20.12
N SER A 175 -11.86 10.74 -20.27
CA SER A 175 -10.83 9.69 -20.20
C SER A 175 -10.74 9.08 -18.80
N PHE A 176 -10.71 9.92 -17.76
CA PHE A 176 -10.76 9.46 -16.38
C PHE A 176 -12.06 8.72 -16.07
N GLY A 177 -13.20 9.19 -16.58
CA GLY A 177 -14.49 8.51 -16.45
C GLY A 177 -14.49 7.12 -17.09
N ARG A 178 -13.87 6.94 -18.26
CA ARG A 178 -13.70 5.61 -18.87
C ARG A 178 -12.87 4.67 -18.00
N TYR A 179 -11.78 5.18 -17.41
CA TYR A 179 -11.00 4.41 -16.44
C TYR A 179 -11.88 4.00 -15.25
N LEU A 180 -12.62 4.92 -14.62
CA LEU A 180 -13.49 4.60 -13.49
C LEU A 180 -14.54 3.54 -13.83
N HIS A 181 -15.15 3.59 -15.01
CA HIS A 181 -16.11 2.58 -15.46
C HIS A 181 -15.48 1.20 -15.74
N SER A 182 -14.17 1.13 -15.98
CA SER A 182 -13.45 -0.13 -16.18
C SER A 182 -13.10 -0.85 -14.86
N ILE A 183 -13.16 -0.14 -13.73
CA ILE A 183 -12.73 -0.66 -12.43
C ILE A 183 -13.70 -1.76 -11.98
N SER A 184 -13.19 -2.99 -11.91
CA SER A 184 -13.93 -4.19 -11.47
C SER A 184 -13.45 -4.77 -10.14
N ALA A 185 -12.48 -4.12 -9.48
CA ALA A 185 -11.98 -4.49 -8.16
C ALA A 185 -11.53 -3.23 -7.39
N PRO A 186 -11.32 -3.31 -6.07
CA PRO A 186 -10.88 -2.17 -5.29
C PRO A 186 -9.56 -1.59 -5.81
N VAL A 187 -9.59 -0.31 -6.14
CA VAL A 187 -8.43 0.50 -6.50
C VAL A 187 -8.28 1.59 -5.46
N GLN A 188 -7.07 1.82 -4.97
CA GLN A 188 -6.77 2.90 -4.06
C GLN A 188 -5.85 3.91 -4.75
N VAL A 189 -6.26 5.18 -4.73
CA VAL A 189 -5.41 6.30 -5.11
C VAL A 189 -4.87 6.93 -3.84
N LEU A 190 -3.57 6.81 -3.61
CA LEU A 190 -2.90 7.35 -2.44
C LEU A 190 -2.07 8.56 -2.85
N ILE A 191 -2.39 9.72 -2.31
CA ILE A 191 -1.62 10.96 -2.52
C ILE A 191 -0.82 11.23 -1.25
N ARG A 192 0.50 11.18 -1.36
CA ARG A 192 1.44 11.47 -0.28
C ARG A 192 2.08 12.83 -0.50
N ALA A 193 2.15 13.64 0.54
CA ALA A 193 2.99 14.83 0.58
C ALA A 193 4.23 14.51 1.41
N GLU A 194 5.39 14.53 0.77
CA GLU A 194 6.67 14.14 1.37
C GLU A 194 7.62 15.34 1.40
N ARG A 195 8.43 15.44 2.45
CA ARG A 195 9.50 16.46 2.50
C ARG A 195 10.54 16.12 1.44
N LEU A 196 10.80 17.08 0.57
CA LEU A 196 11.79 16.95 -0.49
C LEU A 196 13.18 17.25 0.09
N ASP A 197 14.04 16.24 0.13
CA ASP A 197 15.44 16.42 0.46
C ASP A 197 16.28 16.62 -0.81
N LEU A 198 16.90 17.81 -0.92
CA LEU A 198 17.78 18.19 -2.03
C LEU A 198 19.27 18.01 -1.70
N SER A 199 19.61 17.48 -0.50
CA SER A 199 21.02 17.36 -0.04
C SER A 199 21.92 16.70 -1.07
N ARG A 200 21.42 15.59 -1.65
CA ARG A 200 22.16 14.81 -2.63
C ARG A 200 22.37 15.60 -3.92
N GLN A 201 21.30 16.14 -4.51
CA GLN A 201 21.37 16.92 -5.75
C GLN A 201 22.29 18.14 -5.62
N ILE A 202 22.25 18.83 -4.47
CA ILE A 202 23.15 19.95 -4.18
C ILE A 202 24.60 19.48 -4.14
N SER A 203 24.86 18.30 -3.56
CA SER A 203 26.21 17.72 -3.50
C SER A 203 26.70 17.30 -4.88
N ASP A 204 25.85 16.60 -5.65
CA ASP A 204 26.13 16.17 -7.02
C ASP A 204 26.45 17.38 -7.92
N LEU A 205 25.67 18.47 -7.83
CA LEU A 205 25.94 19.73 -8.55
C LEU A 205 27.28 20.36 -8.17
N ARG A 206 27.64 20.34 -6.88
CA ARG A 206 28.91 20.89 -6.39
C ARG A 206 30.11 20.05 -6.83
N GLU A 207 29.95 18.74 -6.88
CA GLU A 207 30.98 17.79 -7.31
C GLU A 207 31.18 17.80 -8.82
N ALA A 208 30.10 17.91 -9.61
CA ALA A 208 30.18 17.97 -11.07
C ALA A 208 30.67 19.34 -11.60
N ALA A 209 30.43 20.44 -10.88
CA ALA A 209 30.73 21.79 -11.35
C ALA A 209 32.16 22.01 -11.88
N PRO A 210 33.24 21.53 -11.21
CA PRO A 210 34.61 21.70 -11.70
C PRO A 210 34.93 20.93 -13.00
N GLY A 211 34.13 19.91 -13.34
CA GLY A 211 34.29 19.11 -14.55
C GLY A 211 33.60 19.67 -15.78
N LEU A 212 32.87 20.79 -15.64
CA LEU A 212 32.11 21.39 -16.75
C LEU A 212 33.05 22.05 -17.77
N PRO A 213 32.74 21.95 -19.08
CA PRO A 213 33.67 22.34 -20.16
C PRO A 213 33.91 23.84 -20.28
N HIS A 214 33.08 24.69 -19.66
CA HIS A 214 33.15 26.13 -19.77
C HIS A 214 33.05 26.81 -18.39
N PRO A 215 33.91 27.81 -18.08
CA PRO A 215 33.95 28.43 -16.74
C PRO A 215 32.64 29.12 -16.33
N MET A 216 31.86 29.64 -17.29
CA MET A 216 30.53 30.19 -16.98
C MET A 216 29.53 29.11 -16.56
N LEU A 217 29.64 27.88 -17.08
CA LEU A 217 28.78 26.77 -16.69
C LEU A 217 29.14 26.29 -15.28
N GLU A 218 30.44 26.21 -14.96
CA GLU A 218 30.92 25.95 -13.59
C GLU A 218 30.38 26.99 -12.60
N ALA A 219 30.49 28.28 -12.93
CA ALA A 219 29.97 29.36 -12.09
C ALA A 219 28.45 29.24 -11.90
N ALA A 220 27.69 29.02 -12.97
CA ALA A 220 26.25 28.85 -12.93
C ALA A 220 25.81 27.63 -12.09
N ALA A 221 26.52 26.49 -12.21
CA ALA A 221 26.24 25.29 -11.41
C ALA A 221 26.46 25.54 -9.91
N ARG A 222 27.54 26.24 -9.53
CA ARG A 222 27.81 26.63 -8.13
C ARG A 222 26.77 27.60 -7.59
N GLU A 223 26.39 28.60 -8.37
CA GLU A 223 25.35 29.55 -8.00
C GLU A 223 24.01 28.84 -7.80
N HIS A 224 23.65 27.93 -8.72
CA HIS A 224 22.43 27.13 -8.61
C HIS A 224 22.43 26.26 -7.35
N ALA A 225 23.53 25.57 -7.06
CA ALA A 225 23.66 24.78 -5.83
C ALA A 225 23.52 25.64 -4.55
N THR A 226 24.02 26.87 -4.59
CA THR A 226 23.89 27.84 -3.49
C THR A 226 22.43 28.29 -3.33
N TYR A 227 21.75 28.59 -4.44
CA TYR A 227 20.34 28.93 -4.44
C TYR A 227 19.46 27.80 -3.89
N LEU A 228 19.70 26.56 -4.32
CA LEU A 228 18.94 25.39 -3.83
C LEU A 228 19.15 25.16 -2.32
N ASP A 229 20.36 25.35 -1.81
CA ASP A 229 20.66 25.27 -0.37
C ASP A 229 19.95 26.40 0.41
N GLN A 230 19.93 27.63 -0.12
CA GLN A 230 19.17 28.73 0.47
C GLN A 230 17.67 28.44 0.48
N LEU A 231 17.11 27.95 -0.63
CA LEU A 231 15.70 27.63 -0.79
C LEU A 231 15.26 26.53 0.20
N ARG A 232 16.09 25.50 0.37
CA ARG A 232 15.86 24.42 1.34
C ARG A 232 15.81 24.94 2.78
N ARG A 233 16.63 25.95 3.12
CA ARG A 233 16.69 26.53 4.48
C ARG A 233 15.55 27.52 4.75
N SER A 234 15.06 28.21 3.73
CA SER A 234 14.01 29.23 3.87
C SER A 234 12.60 28.65 3.80
N THR A 235 12.41 27.50 3.17
CA THR A 235 11.09 26.99 2.80
C THR A 235 10.98 25.49 3.05
N ASP A 236 9.84 25.04 3.58
CA ASP A 236 9.50 23.62 3.60
C ASP A 236 9.17 23.13 2.18
N LEU A 237 10.12 22.45 1.57
CA LEU A 237 9.94 21.86 0.24
C LEU A 237 9.18 20.55 0.36
N LEU A 238 8.03 20.47 -0.33
CA LEU A 238 7.19 19.28 -0.38
C LEU A 238 7.06 18.78 -1.82
N ARG A 239 7.18 17.46 -2.01
CA ARG A 239 6.80 16.77 -3.25
C ARG A 239 5.51 16.00 -3.04
N ARG A 240 4.68 15.94 -4.07
CA ARG A 240 3.49 15.07 -4.09
C ARG A 240 3.83 13.79 -4.85
N GLN A 241 3.69 12.65 -4.19
CA GLN A 241 3.74 11.34 -4.83
C GLN A 241 2.31 10.81 -4.95
N VAL A 242 1.86 10.53 -6.17
CA VAL A 242 0.57 9.90 -6.42
C VAL A 242 0.83 8.43 -6.72
N LEU A 243 0.24 7.55 -5.91
CA LEU A 243 0.36 6.11 -6.01
C LEU A 243 -0.98 5.51 -6.37
N LEU A 244 -0.98 4.64 -7.37
CA LEU A 244 -2.07 3.76 -7.71
C LEU A 244 -1.80 2.39 -7.10
N VAL A 245 -2.63 1.98 -6.15
CA VAL A 245 -2.53 0.69 -5.48
C VAL A 245 -3.67 -0.19 -5.98
N LEU A 246 -3.29 -1.26 -6.67
CA LEU A 246 -4.21 -2.29 -7.17
C LEU A 246 -4.11 -3.49 -6.23
N ARG A 247 -5.25 -4.02 -5.78
CA ARG A 247 -5.30 -5.21 -4.93
C ARG A 247 -6.19 -6.26 -5.56
N GLU A 248 -5.68 -7.48 -5.66
CA GLU A 248 -6.43 -8.65 -6.09
C GLU A 248 -6.58 -9.61 -4.90
N PRO A 249 -7.80 -9.78 -4.36
CA PRO A 249 -8.02 -10.70 -3.26
C PRO A 249 -7.95 -12.15 -3.76
N ILE A 250 -7.12 -13.00 -3.13
CA ILE A 250 -7.04 -14.43 -3.48
C ILE A 250 -8.26 -15.21 -2.96
N ARG A 251 -8.89 -14.72 -1.89
CA ARG A 251 -10.15 -15.22 -1.36
C ARG A 251 -11.21 -14.16 -1.54
N ALA A 252 -12.43 -14.54 -1.89
CA ALA A 252 -13.55 -13.60 -1.95
C ALA A 252 -13.70 -12.91 -0.59
N THR A 253 -13.28 -11.64 -0.52
CA THR A 253 -13.59 -10.78 0.62
C THR A 253 -15.09 -10.54 0.55
N GLY A 254 -15.84 -11.05 1.54
CA GLY A 254 -17.24 -10.67 1.69
C GLY A 254 -17.36 -9.14 1.74
N PRO A 255 -18.55 -8.58 1.43
CA PRO A 255 -18.75 -7.13 1.33
C PRO A 255 -18.13 -6.41 2.55
N THR A 256 -17.11 -5.60 2.29
CA THR A 256 -16.55 -4.71 3.29
C THR A 256 -17.38 -3.45 3.26
N ASP A 257 -18.21 -3.22 4.29
CA ASP A 257 -18.75 -1.89 4.53
C ASP A 257 -17.56 -0.92 4.56
N GLY A 258 -17.63 0.14 3.75
CA GLY A 258 -16.58 1.12 3.58
C GLY A 258 -15.98 1.53 4.92
N LEU A 259 -14.65 1.52 4.97
CA LEU A 259 -13.84 1.80 6.15
C LEU A 259 -13.83 0.68 7.21
N GLY A 260 -13.31 -0.48 6.80
CA GLY A 260 -12.30 -1.18 7.60
C GLY A 260 -12.78 -2.16 8.68
N GLY A 261 -14.01 -2.66 8.61
CA GLY A 261 -14.45 -3.68 9.57
C GLY A 261 -15.49 -4.64 9.01
N ALA A 262 -15.12 -5.92 8.86
CA ALA A 262 -16.10 -6.97 8.68
C ALA A 262 -17.07 -6.99 9.87
N SER A 263 -18.38 -7.00 9.59
CA SER A 263 -19.43 -7.26 10.58
C SER A 263 -19.05 -8.45 11.48
N PRO A 264 -19.33 -8.44 12.80
CA PRO A 264 -18.98 -9.54 13.70
C PRO A 264 -19.52 -10.91 13.23
N LEU A 265 -20.66 -10.93 12.52
CA LEU A 265 -21.20 -12.13 11.89
C LEU A 265 -20.42 -12.55 10.63
N ALA A 266 -19.96 -11.58 9.82
CA ALA A 266 -19.07 -11.84 8.69
C ALA A 266 -17.69 -12.33 9.18
N ALA A 267 -17.18 -11.79 10.30
CA ALA A 267 -15.95 -12.25 10.93
C ALA A 267 -16.06 -13.69 11.47
N LEU A 268 -17.21 -14.06 12.05
CA LEU A 268 -17.46 -15.44 12.51
C LEU A 268 -17.63 -16.43 11.35
N ARG A 269 -18.32 -16.03 10.27
CA ARG A 269 -18.42 -16.85 9.04
C ARG A 269 -17.07 -16.99 8.34
N ALA A 270 -16.32 -15.90 8.23
CA ALA A 270 -14.96 -15.91 7.71
C ALA A 270 -14.05 -16.81 8.56
N ARG A 271 -14.18 -16.81 9.89
CA ARG A 271 -13.39 -17.68 10.79
C ARG A 271 -13.74 -19.16 10.65
N ARG A 272 -15.01 -19.50 10.38
CA ARG A 272 -15.43 -20.88 10.05
C ARG A 272 -14.99 -21.32 8.65
N ALA A 273 -15.03 -20.42 7.66
CA ALA A 273 -14.49 -20.68 6.32
C ALA A 273 -12.95 -20.83 6.36
N ARG A 274 -12.26 -20.04 7.18
CA ARG A 274 -10.80 -20.08 7.42
C ARG A 274 -10.31 -21.40 8.03
N SER A 275 -11.21 -22.17 8.64
CA SER A 275 -10.93 -23.51 9.17
C SER A 275 -11.29 -24.62 8.20
N ARG A 276 -11.97 -24.31 7.09
CA ARG A 276 -12.47 -25.27 6.09
C ARG A 276 -11.74 -25.17 4.75
N ASP A 277 -11.34 -23.97 4.34
CA ASP A 277 -10.54 -23.78 3.14
C ASP A 277 -9.06 -23.92 3.48
N GLY A 278 -8.44 -24.91 2.84
CA GLY A 278 -7.04 -25.26 3.01
C GLY A 278 -6.05 -24.15 2.66
N GLU A 279 -4.79 -24.55 2.74
CA GLU A 279 -3.60 -23.83 2.30
C GLU A 279 -3.88 -23.05 1.01
N VAL A 280 -3.58 -21.74 1.00
CA VAL A 280 -3.72 -20.92 -0.20
C VAL A 280 -2.88 -21.57 -1.29
N THR A 281 -3.53 -22.12 -2.32
CA THR A 281 -2.81 -22.83 -3.36
C THR A 281 -1.97 -21.83 -4.13
N GLU A 282 -0.70 -22.17 -4.32
CA GLU A 282 0.25 -21.34 -5.07
C GLU A 282 -0.25 -21.00 -6.48
N THR A 283 -1.05 -21.88 -7.09
CA THR A 283 -1.73 -21.62 -8.37
C THR A 283 -2.75 -20.48 -8.30
N ALA A 284 -3.51 -20.37 -7.20
CA ALA A 284 -4.47 -19.30 -6.99
C ALA A 284 -3.76 -17.95 -6.87
N ARG A 285 -2.62 -17.92 -6.16
CA ARG A 285 -1.75 -16.73 -6.06
C ARG A 285 -1.25 -16.28 -7.43
N ARG A 286 -0.62 -17.16 -8.20
CA ARG A 286 -0.16 -16.82 -9.57
C ARG A 286 -1.28 -16.32 -10.49
N SER A 287 -2.47 -16.90 -10.37
CA SER A 287 -3.62 -16.42 -11.15
C SER A 287 -4.04 -14.99 -10.75
N ALA A 288 -3.94 -14.65 -9.47
CA ALA A 288 -4.24 -13.32 -8.95
C ALA A 288 -3.18 -12.30 -9.41
N GLU A 289 -1.90 -12.68 -9.36
CA GLU A 289 -0.80 -11.88 -9.91
C GLU A 289 -1.00 -11.59 -11.41
N THR A 290 -1.36 -12.62 -12.20
CA THR A 290 -1.63 -12.44 -13.63
C THR A 290 -2.78 -11.45 -13.89
N ARG A 291 -3.86 -11.54 -13.09
CA ARG A 291 -4.98 -10.58 -13.19
C ARG A 291 -4.56 -9.17 -12.79
N LEU A 292 -3.71 -9.04 -11.78
CA LEU A 292 -3.21 -7.78 -11.28
C LEU A 292 -2.34 -7.06 -12.31
N VAL A 293 -1.42 -7.78 -12.96
CA VAL A 293 -0.59 -7.26 -14.06
C VAL A 293 -1.46 -6.80 -15.23
N ARG A 294 -2.46 -7.60 -15.63
CA ARG A 294 -3.41 -7.20 -16.68
C ARG A 294 -4.15 -5.91 -16.33
N ARG A 295 -4.67 -5.79 -15.09
CA ARG A 295 -5.37 -4.59 -14.63
C ARG A 295 -4.46 -3.36 -14.61
N LEU A 296 -3.18 -3.52 -14.28
CA LEU A 296 -2.21 -2.43 -14.35
C LEU A 296 -1.98 -1.99 -15.80
N GLY A 297 -1.88 -2.94 -16.73
CA GLY A 297 -1.84 -2.66 -18.17
C GLY A 297 -3.07 -1.87 -18.63
N GLU A 298 -4.28 -2.32 -18.27
CA GLU A 298 -5.54 -1.62 -18.57
C GLU A 298 -5.57 -0.20 -18.00
N ALA A 299 -5.11 -0.02 -16.75
CA ALA A 299 -5.00 1.31 -16.15
C ALA A 299 -4.03 2.21 -16.93
N THR A 300 -2.90 1.67 -17.37
CA THR A 300 -1.88 2.38 -18.14
C THR A 300 -2.41 2.83 -19.48
N GLU A 301 -3.11 1.94 -20.20
CA GLU A 301 -3.72 2.23 -21.50
C GLU A 301 -4.86 3.26 -21.39
N LEU A 302 -5.73 3.13 -20.39
CA LEU A 302 -6.91 3.99 -20.24
C LEU A 302 -6.56 5.40 -19.74
N LEU A 303 -5.49 5.55 -18.96
CA LEU A 303 -5.05 6.83 -18.41
C LEU A 303 -4.00 7.53 -19.28
N SER A 304 -3.36 6.83 -20.22
CA SER A 304 -2.41 7.41 -21.18
C SER A 304 -3.01 8.56 -22.01
N PRO A 305 -4.24 8.47 -22.58
CA PRO A 305 -4.88 9.59 -23.27
C PRO A 305 -5.14 10.82 -22.40
N ALA A 306 -5.17 10.64 -21.08
CA ALA A 306 -5.28 11.75 -20.13
C ALA A 306 -3.91 12.43 -19.84
N GLY A 307 -2.83 11.97 -20.48
CA GLY A 307 -1.46 12.41 -20.20
C GLY A 307 -0.92 11.93 -18.85
N ILE A 308 -1.58 10.92 -18.26
CA ILE A 308 -1.17 10.33 -16.98
C ILE A 308 -0.38 9.06 -17.27
N THR A 309 0.92 9.12 -17.00
CA THR A 309 1.84 7.99 -17.12
C THR A 309 1.79 7.18 -15.83
N ILE A 310 1.64 5.87 -15.96
CA ILE A 310 1.66 4.95 -14.82
C ILE A 310 2.93 4.10 -14.94
N THR A 311 3.68 4.02 -13.86
CA THR A 311 4.94 3.26 -13.80
C THR A 311 4.89 2.28 -12.64
N PRO A 312 4.90 0.95 -12.87
CA PRO A 312 4.98 -0.03 -11.79
C PRO A 312 6.23 0.21 -10.95
N LEU A 313 6.11 0.05 -9.62
CA LEU A 313 7.26 0.03 -8.75
C LEU A 313 7.95 -1.32 -8.81
N ASP A 314 9.28 -1.31 -8.90
CA ASP A 314 10.09 -2.52 -8.70
C ASP A 314 10.05 -2.99 -7.23
N ALA A 315 10.63 -4.15 -6.95
CA ALA A 315 10.66 -4.73 -5.61
C ALA A 315 11.27 -3.80 -4.54
N GLY A 316 12.36 -3.11 -4.89
CA GLY A 316 13.06 -2.20 -3.98
C GLY A 316 12.25 -0.93 -3.71
N GLN A 317 11.66 -0.35 -4.75
CA GLN A 317 10.82 0.83 -4.66
C GLN A 317 9.52 0.55 -3.90
N ALA A 318 8.86 -0.58 -4.17
CA ALA A 318 7.67 -1.01 -3.44
C ALA A 318 7.98 -1.22 -1.95
N THR A 319 9.12 -1.86 -1.64
CA THR A 319 9.60 -2.04 -0.27
C THR A 319 9.88 -0.69 0.41
N ALA A 320 10.51 0.26 -0.28
CA ALA A 320 10.76 1.60 0.24
C ALA A 320 9.45 2.36 0.53
N VAL A 321 8.47 2.27 -0.36
CA VAL A 321 7.14 2.86 -0.12
C VAL A 321 6.45 2.24 1.10
N LEU A 322 6.52 0.91 1.26
CA LEU A 322 5.96 0.23 2.44
C LEU A 322 6.70 0.61 3.73
N ALA A 323 8.03 0.66 3.70
CA ALA A 323 8.84 1.04 4.85
C ALA A 323 8.55 2.47 5.30
N THR A 324 8.38 3.39 4.36
CA THR A 324 8.10 4.81 4.64
C THR A 324 6.67 5.03 5.12
N ALA A 325 5.72 4.19 4.71
CA ALA A 325 4.39 4.16 5.33
C ALA A 325 4.44 3.73 6.81
N CYS A 326 5.44 2.93 7.20
CA CYS A 326 5.66 2.51 8.59
C CYS A 326 6.54 3.49 9.39
N ASN A 327 7.27 4.39 8.72
CA ASN A 327 8.11 5.41 9.32
C ASN A 327 7.96 6.76 8.57
N PRO A 328 7.01 7.62 9.00
CA PRO A 328 6.70 8.86 8.29
C PRO A 328 7.85 9.89 8.31
N ASP A 329 8.80 9.77 9.24
CA ASP A 329 9.95 10.68 9.36
C ASP A 329 11.11 10.28 8.44
N SER A 330 11.01 9.14 7.74
CA SER A 330 12.02 8.72 6.78
C SER A 330 12.02 9.64 5.56
N LEU A 331 13.13 10.33 5.34
CA LEU A 331 13.37 11.11 4.13
C LEU A 331 13.64 10.14 2.99
N ILE A 332 12.69 9.99 2.07
CA ILE A 332 12.91 9.22 0.85
C ILE A 332 13.74 10.11 -0.08
N PRO A 333 14.92 9.65 -0.54
CA PRO A 333 15.57 10.32 -1.65
C PRO A 333 14.58 10.38 -2.82
N PRO A 334 14.50 11.49 -3.57
CA PRO A 334 13.58 11.58 -4.68
C PRO A 334 13.76 10.36 -5.59
N SER A 335 12.64 9.65 -5.81
CA SER A 335 12.52 8.42 -6.59
C SER A 335 13.58 8.26 -7.69
N ALA A 336 14.27 7.10 -7.67
CA ALA A 336 15.11 6.64 -8.77
C ALA A 336 14.28 6.57 -10.06
N GLY A 337 14.76 7.25 -11.11
CA GLY A 337 14.03 7.43 -12.36
C GLY A 337 14.20 8.82 -12.98
N LEU A 338 14.89 9.74 -12.32
CA LEU A 338 15.62 10.76 -13.07
C LEU A 338 16.99 10.18 -13.35
N ALA A 339 17.26 9.91 -14.62
CA ALA A 339 18.60 9.68 -15.10
C ALA A 339 19.51 10.77 -14.50
N GLY A 340 20.66 10.39 -13.96
CA GLY A 340 21.71 11.36 -13.63
C GLY A 340 22.01 12.25 -14.82
N ALA A 341 22.61 13.43 -14.61
CA ALA A 341 22.94 14.35 -15.70
C ALA A 341 23.78 13.70 -16.82
N ASP A 342 24.53 12.65 -16.46
CA ASP A 342 25.41 11.90 -17.36
C ASP A 342 24.85 10.52 -17.76
N GLU A 343 23.64 10.19 -17.33
CA GLU A 343 23.01 8.89 -17.58
C GLU A 343 22.14 8.98 -18.84
N VAL A 344 22.45 8.13 -19.82
CA VAL A 344 21.71 8.08 -21.08
C VAL A 344 20.30 7.58 -20.78
N ILE A 345 19.29 8.40 -21.11
CA ILE A 345 17.88 8.02 -21.01
C ILE A 345 17.58 6.96 -22.08
N THR A 346 17.83 5.70 -21.76
CA THR A 346 17.35 4.58 -22.58
C THR A 346 15.95 4.22 -22.09
N THR A 347 14.94 4.35 -22.94
CA THR A 347 13.68 3.64 -22.72
C THR A 347 14.04 2.15 -22.70
N ALA A 348 13.82 1.46 -21.58
CA ALA A 348 14.10 0.04 -21.47
C ALA A 348 13.43 -0.72 -22.62
N ALA A 349 14.22 -1.12 -23.62
CA ALA A 349 13.83 -2.15 -24.55
C ALA A 349 13.87 -3.45 -23.74
N ALA A 350 12.79 -4.23 -23.81
CA ALA A 350 12.71 -5.53 -23.17
C ALA A 350 13.95 -6.37 -23.53
N ASP A 351 14.69 -6.81 -22.51
CA ASP A 351 15.81 -7.73 -22.65
C ASP A 351 15.34 -9.00 -23.40
N LEU A 352 15.76 -9.13 -24.66
CA LEU A 352 15.61 -10.36 -25.45
C LEU A 352 16.88 -11.18 -25.55
N ASP A 353 17.99 -10.76 -24.93
CA ASP A 353 19.26 -11.46 -25.01
C ASP A 353 19.67 -12.02 -23.65
N ASN A 354 19.00 -13.09 -23.23
CA ASN A 354 19.49 -13.95 -22.16
C ASN A 354 19.47 -15.41 -22.63
N GLU A 355 20.26 -15.71 -23.64
CA GLU A 355 20.62 -17.08 -24.00
C GLU A 355 21.84 -17.50 -23.15
N PRO A 356 21.78 -18.60 -22.38
CA PRO A 356 22.86 -18.97 -21.47
C PRO A 356 24.10 -19.44 -22.24
N PRO A 357 25.32 -19.18 -21.75
CA PRO A 357 26.53 -19.52 -22.48
C PRO A 357 26.73 -21.05 -22.51
N VAL A 358 26.72 -21.62 -23.71
CA VAL A 358 27.10 -23.02 -23.95
C VAL A 358 28.60 -23.17 -23.70
N HIS A 359 28.94 -23.88 -22.63
CA HIS A 359 30.32 -24.29 -22.35
C HIS A 359 30.82 -25.28 -23.43
N HIS A 360 31.58 -24.79 -24.40
CA HIS A 360 32.38 -25.66 -25.26
C HIS A 360 33.58 -26.21 -24.48
N ARG A 361 33.47 -27.47 -24.10
CA ARG A 361 34.53 -28.25 -23.45
C ARG A 361 35.63 -28.54 -24.49
N ASN A 362 36.81 -27.99 -24.22
CA ASN A 362 38.03 -28.13 -25.00
C ASN A 362 38.49 -29.61 -25.01
N THR A 363 38.45 -30.28 -26.16
CA THR A 363 39.14 -31.57 -26.37
C THR A 363 40.15 -31.43 -27.49
N ALA A 364 41.41 -31.65 -27.12
CA ALA A 364 42.56 -31.59 -27.99
C ALA A 364 42.61 -32.74 -29.02
N SER A 365 43.37 -32.47 -30.10
CA SER A 365 44.03 -33.38 -31.05
C SER A 365 43.18 -34.07 -32.13
N ARG A 366 43.35 -33.63 -33.38
CA ARG A 366 44.11 -34.38 -34.40
C ARG A 366 44.23 -33.60 -35.71
N ASP A 367 45.40 -33.78 -36.32
CA ASP A 367 45.87 -33.36 -37.64
C ASP A 367 44.82 -33.29 -38.76
N TRP A 368 44.87 -32.24 -39.60
CA TRP A 368 45.27 -32.40 -41.01
C TRP A 368 45.53 -31.05 -41.74
N ARG A 369 46.75 -30.97 -42.27
CA ARG A 369 47.33 -30.25 -43.42
C ARG A 369 46.40 -29.42 -44.36
N GLY A 370 46.70 -28.12 -44.45
CA GLY A 370 47.12 -27.39 -45.68
C GLY A 370 46.09 -26.96 -46.74
N GLN A 371 45.95 -25.65 -46.96
CA GLN A 371 46.24 -24.98 -48.26
C GLN A 371 46.12 -23.45 -48.20
N ASN A 372 47.01 -22.81 -48.96
CA ASN A 372 47.26 -21.38 -49.12
C ASN A 372 46.11 -20.62 -49.81
N ALA A 373 45.91 -19.34 -49.45
CA ALA A 373 45.89 -18.21 -50.40
C ALA A 373 45.85 -16.85 -49.65
N SER A 374 46.64 -15.90 -50.17
CA SER A 374 46.91 -14.54 -49.67
C SER A 374 45.74 -13.56 -49.86
N PRO A 375 45.80 -12.33 -49.27
CA PRO A 375 44.67 -11.42 -49.17
C PRO A 375 44.63 -10.39 -50.32
N GLU A 376 43.44 -9.97 -50.71
CA GLU A 376 43.24 -8.84 -51.63
C GLU A 376 42.70 -7.64 -50.86
N SER A 377 43.49 -6.58 -50.90
CA SER A 377 43.21 -5.22 -50.43
C SER A 377 42.45 -4.44 -51.50
N THR A 378 41.38 -3.75 -51.13
CA THR A 378 40.87 -2.63 -51.94
C THR A 378 40.47 -1.45 -51.06
N ALA A 379 41.15 -0.34 -51.33
CA ALA A 379 40.93 1.05 -50.93
C ALA A 379 39.47 1.51 -51.14
N LEU A 380 38.88 2.30 -50.24
CA LEU A 380 38.89 3.79 -50.20
C LEU A 380 38.50 4.46 -51.54
N ASP A 381 37.27 4.96 -51.59
CA ASP A 381 36.75 6.12 -52.35
C ASP A 381 35.68 6.72 -51.39
N GLU A 382 35.85 7.85 -50.73
CA GLU A 382 35.94 9.25 -51.21
C GLU A 382 34.69 9.69 -51.98
N TRP A 383 33.73 10.33 -51.30
CA TRP A 383 32.69 11.17 -51.91
C TRP A 383 32.39 12.38 -51.01
N GLU A 384 32.80 13.56 -51.48
CA GLU A 384 32.49 14.89 -50.96
C GLU A 384 31.06 15.33 -51.34
N GLY A 385 30.43 16.08 -50.43
CA GLY A 385 29.83 17.40 -50.68
C GLY A 385 28.67 17.58 -51.68
N GLY A 386 27.57 18.19 -51.20
CA GLY A 386 26.61 18.87 -52.08
C GLY A 386 25.35 19.35 -51.36
N ASP A 387 25.22 20.67 -51.25
CA ASP A 387 24.11 21.45 -50.69
C ASP A 387 22.69 21.02 -51.14
N LEU A 388 21.74 21.07 -50.21
CA LEU A 388 20.46 21.80 -50.28
C LEU A 388 19.75 21.83 -48.92
#